data_AF-A0AAW5IFF2-F1
#
_entry.id   AF-A0AAW5IFF2-F1
#
_cell.length_a   1.000
_cell.length_b   1.000
_cell.length_c   1.000
_cell.angle_alpha   90.00
_cell.angle_beta   90.00
_cell.angle_gamma   90.00
#
_symmetry.space_group_name_H-M   'P 1'
#
loop_
_entity.id
_entity.type
_entity.pdbx_description
1 polymer ?
#
loop_
_entity_poly.entity_id
_entity_poly.type
_entity_poly.pdbx_seq_one_letter_code
_entity_poly.pdbx_strand_id
1 'polypeptide(L)'
;MKKKSIILYIGCLLATPLFAQQNNLTADSKVDDVALRDSKAQNKALRDSLAAATSVLAYHPDSIDLRLKKAAWNIQLEQWSYAKDDLDKVLFLNNTNIAGLFYRAFVNEKLLRYNFARLDYQNLLVLVPGNFQAQLGLALLNEKDKHYTEAYDGINNLIEQYPDSAMAYAARGGMEKERGQLELAEYDYAKAISLDEDNTDYRINRIDLLIMLNRKLDAYRELKALQKKGVAPGRLQDFYRRLRRKK
;
A
#
# COMPACT_ATOMS: atom_id res chain seq x y z
N MET A 1 -24.95 8.47 18.45
CA MET A 1 -24.13 9.53 17.82
C MET A 1 -22.67 9.09 17.74
N LYS A 2 -22.07 9.21 16.54
CA LYS A 2 -20.63 9.17 16.19
C LYS A 2 -19.76 7.96 16.65
N LYS A 3 -19.88 6.82 15.94
CA LYS A 3 -18.83 5.78 15.82
C LYS A 3 -18.16 5.74 14.43
N LYS A 4 -18.37 6.76 13.57
CA LYS A 4 -17.94 6.76 12.16
C LYS A 4 -16.53 7.33 11.88
N SER A 5 -15.77 7.78 12.88
CA SER A 5 -14.49 8.50 12.62
C SER A 5 -13.22 7.65 12.53
N ILE A 6 -13.21 6.41 13.03
CA ILE A 6 -11.97 5.59 13.04
C ILE A 6 -11.82 4.75 11.76
N ILE A 7 -12.93 4.29 11.17
CA ILE A 7 -12.93 3.48 9.94
C ILE A 7 -12.47 4.30 8.71
N LEU A 8 -12.69 5.62 8.72
CA LEU A 8 -12.28 6.51 7.62
C LEU A 8 -10.75 6.71 7.55
N TYR A 9 -10.03 6.60 8.67
CA TYR A 9 -8.58 6.81 8.70
C TYR A 9 -7.79 5.60 8.18
N ILE A 10 -8.33 4.38 8.33
CA ILE A 10 -7.70 3.14 7.86
C ILE A 10 -7.83 3.00 6.34
N GLY A 11 -8.97 3.43 5.77
CA GLY A 11 -9.21 3.36 4.33
C GLY A 11 -8.37 4.31 3.47
N CYS A 12 -7.89 5.43 4.04
CA CYS A 12 -7.18 6.46 3.28
C CYS A 12 -5.66 6.20 3.15
N LEU A 13 -5.09 5.29 3.96
CA LEU A 13 -3.66 4.96 3.98
C LEU A 13 -3.28 3.76 3.09
N LEU A 14 -4.27 2.96 2.64
CA LEU A 14 -4.05 1.76 1.83
C LEU A 14 -4.63 1.85 0.41
N ALA A 15 -5.28 2.96 0.06
CA ALA A 15 -5.84 3.18 -1.29
C ALA A 15 -4.78 3.56 -2.33
N THR A 16 -3.53 3.79 -1.93
CA THR A 16 -2.40 3.87 -2.85
C THR A 16 -1.65 2.55 -2.82
N PRO A 17 -1.56 1.81 -3.94
CA PRO A 17 -0.63 0.70 -4.02
C PRO A 17 0.77 1.27 -3.84
N LEU A 18 1.38 0.93 -2.71
CA LEU A 18 2.75 1.28 -2.33
C LEU A 18 3.81 0.77 -3.32
N PHE A 19 3.40 -0.03 -4.31
CA PHE A 19 4.19 -0.47 -5.46
C PHE A 19 4.38 0.62 -6.54
N ALA A 20 3.62 1.71 -6.53
CA ALA A 20 3.72 2.77 -7.54
C ALA A 20 4.80 3.83 -7.25
N GLN A 21 5.41 3.84 -6.05
CA GLN A 21 6.28 4.94 -5.62
C GLN A 21 7.77 4.77 -5.98
N GLN A 22 8.20 3.65 -6.55
CA GLN A 22 9.62 3.41 -6.86
C GLN A 22 10.05 3.64 -8.32
N ASN A 23 9.14 3.95 -9.27
CA ASN A 23 9.50 4.05 -10.70
C ASN A 23 9.16 5.38 -11.39
N ASN A 24 9.11 6.51 -10.66
CA ASN A 24 9.01 7.83 -11.29
C ASN A 24 10.38 8.53 -11.37
N LEU A 25 11.16 8.13 -12.37
CA LEU A 25 12.27 8.94 -12.90
C LEU A 25 12.06 9.12 -14.42
N THR A 26 11.34 10.18 -14.80
CA THR A 26 11.77 11.24 -15.77
C THR A 26 10.60 11.90 -16.52
N ALA A 27 10.35 13.16 -16.13
CA ALA A 27 10.06 14.37 -16.92
C ALA A 27 8.72 14.54 -17.68
N ASP A 28 7.81 15.35 -17.10
CA ASP A 28 7.00 16.34 -17.83
C ASP A 28 6.79 17.63 -16.99
N SER A 29 7.51 18.70 -17.35
CA SER A 29 7.83 19.83 -16.45
C SER A 29 6.67 20.70 -15.96
N LYS A 30 5.46 20.60 -16.55
CA LYS A 30 4.30 21.39 -16.11
C LYS A 30 3.36 20.63 -15.18
N VAL A 31 3.22 19.32 -15.35
CA VAL A 31 2.40 18.48 -14.46
C VAL A 31 3.20 18.12 -13.20
N ASP A 32 4.50 17.89 -13.36
CA ASP A 32 5.43 17.71 -12.24
C ASP A 32 5.47 18.97 -11.36
N ASP A 33 5.43 20.17 -11.94
CA ASP A 33 5.43 21.43 -11.17
C ASP A 33 4.17 21.62 -10.31
N VAL A 34 2.99 21.22 -10.80
CA VAL A 34 1.74 21.30 -10.03
C VAL A 34 1.70 20.21 -8.97
N ALA A 35 2.02 18.96 -9.32
CA ALA A 35 2.08 17.85 -8.35
C ALA A 35 3.14 18.08 -7.26
N LEU A 36 4.28 18.69 -7.60
CA LEU A 36 5.32 19.06 -6.65
C LEU A 36 4.88 20.22 -5.75
N ARG A 37 4.16 21.22 -6.30
CA ARG A 37 3.56 22.30 -5.51
C ARG A 37 2.49 21.79 -4.56
N ASP A 38 1.63 20.89 -5.02
CA ASP A 38 0.57 20.27 -4.22
C ASP A 38 1.17 19.38 -3.14
N SER A 39 2.17 18.57 -3.47
CA SER A 39 2.95 17.77 -2.50
C SER A 39 3.63 18.66 -1.46
N LYS A 40 4.22 19.78 -1.87
CA LYS A 40 4.86 20.73 -0.95
C LYS A 40 3.85 21.42 -0.03
N ALA A 41 2.70 21.81 -0.57
CA ALA A 41 1.61 22.41 0.20
C ALA A 41 1.01 21.42 1.19
N GLN A 42 0.80 20.17 0.76
CA GLN A 42 0.36 19.06 1.60
C GLN A 42 1.36 18.79 2.73
N ASN A 43 2.66 18.71 2.41
CA ASN A 43 3.71 18.52 3.42
C ASN A 43 3.76 19.66 4.43
N LYS A 44 3.52 20.90 3.99
CA LYS A 44 3.41 22.04 4.90
C LYS A 44 2.20 21.87 5.84
N ALA A 45 1.02 21.57 5.29
CA ALA A 45 -0.19 21.37 6.08
C ALA A 45 -0.05 20.24 7.11
N LEU A 46 0.65 19.15 6.75
CA LEU A 46 0.94 18.04 7.67
C LEU A 46 1.88 18.47 8.80
N ARG A 47 2.91 19.26 8.51
CA ARG A 47 3.82 19.81 9.53
C ARG A 47 3.13 20.78 10.46
N ASP A 48 2.26 21.64 9.93
CA ASP A 48 1.44 22.56 10.74
C ASP A 48 0.50 21.77 11.67
N SER A 49 -0.10 20.69 11.16
CA SER A 49 -0.94 19.78 11.94
C SER A 49 -0.16 19.08 13.07
N LEU A 50 1.07 18.63 12.80
CA LEU A 50 1.96 18.04 13.79
C LEU A 50 2.33 19.02 14.90
N ALA A 51 2.62 20.27 14.56
CA ALA A 51 2.92 21.32 15.53
C ALA A 51 1.72 21.59 16.46
N ALA A 52 0.53 21.74 15.88
CA ALA A 52 -0.71 21.94 16.63
C ALA A 52 -1.04 20.74 17.55
N ALA A 53 -0.89 19.50 17.07
CA ALA A 53 -1.11 18.34 17.94
C ALA A 53 -0.05 18.22 19.04
N THR A 54 1.18 18.66 18.79
CA THR A 54 2.24 18.62 19.81
C THR A 54 1.96 19.61 20.94
N SER A 55 1.44 20.81 20.63
CA SER A 55 1.03 21.75 21.69
C SER A 55 -0.14 21.23 22.51
N VAL A 56 -1.14 20.61 21.88
CA VAL A 56 -2.28 20.01 22.60
C VAL A 56 -1.85 18.82 23.47
N LEU A 57 -0.93 17.97 22.96
CA LEU A 57 -0.38 16.85 23.74
C LEU A 57 0.40 17.29 24.98
N ALA A 58 0.92 18.53 25.02
CA ALA A 58 1.59 19.05 26.21
C ALA A 58 0.63 19.14 27.41
N TYR A 59 -0.66 19.38 27.16
CA TYR A 59 -1.72 19.44 28.19
C TYR A 59 -2.44 18.10 28.37
N HIS A 60 -2.42 17.23 27.35
CA HIS A 60 -3.08 15.91 27.35
C HIS A 60 -2.13 14.79 26.90
N PRO A 61 -1.08 14.47 27.69
CA PRO A 61 -0.02 13.57 27.28
C PRO A 61 -0.46 12.11 27.09
N ASP A 62 -1.58 11.71 27.65
CA ASP A 62 -2.18 10.38 27.57
C ASP A 62 -3.21 10.23 26.44
N SER A 63 -3.44 11.27 25.62
CA SER A 63 -4.41 11.23 24.54
C SER A 63 -3.99 10.27 23.41
N ILE A 64 -4.57 9.06 23.41
CA ILE A 64 -4.34 8.03 22.39
C ILE A 64 -4.75 8.51 21.00
N ASP A 65 -5.90 9.16 20.86
CA ASP A 65 -6.40 9.65 19.55
C ASP A 65 -5.44 10.66 18.91
N LEU A 66 -4.91 11.58 19.71
CA LEU A 66 -4.00 12.59 19.22
C LEU A 66 -2.63 12.00 18.84
N ARG A 67 -2.15 11.00 19.58
CA ARG A 67 -0.94 10.25 19.23
C ARG A 67 -1.12 9.45 17.94
N LEU A 68 -2.26 8.79 17.75
CA LEU A 68 -2.58 8.09 16.50
C LEU A 68 -2.61 9.03 15.30
N LYS A 69 -3.19 10.22 15.44
CA LYS A 69 -3.19 11.26 14.38
C LYS A 69 -1.77 11.73 14.05
N LYS A 70 -0.95 12.01 15.07
CA LYS A 70 0.47 12.36 14.86
C LYS A 70 1.24 11.26 14.15
N ALA A 71 1.07 10.01 14.58
CA ALA A 71 1.70 8.88 13.93
C ALA A 71 1.27 8.77 12.46
N ALA A 72 -0.01 8.96 12.15
CA ALA A 72 -0.51 8.95 10.78
C ALA A 72 0.09 10.07 9.91
N TRP A 73 0.24 11.29 10.42
CA TRP A 73 0.90 12.37 9.68
C TRP A 73 2.40 12.12 9.50
N ASN A 74 3.08 11.58 10.53
CA ASN A 74 4.48 11.17 10.41
C ASN A 74 4.64 10.05 9.37
N ILE A 75 3.71 9.09 9.28
CA ILE A 75 3.68 8.06 8.23
C ILE A 75 3.57 8.71 6.84
N GLN A 76 2.66 9.67 6.66
CA GLN A 76 2.50 10.38 5.38
C GLN A 76 3.72 11.21 5.00
N LEU A 77 4.47 11.71 5.98
CA LEU A 77 5.73 12.42 5.79
C LEU A 77 6.95 11.48 5.70
N GLU A 78 6.73 10.16 5.72
CA GLU A 78 7.78 9.13 5.74
C GLU A 78 8.77 9.26 6.92
N GLN A 79 8.29 9.87 7.99
CA GLN A 79 9.00 10.06 9.25
C GLN A 79 8.82 8.84 10.17
N TRP A 80 9.33 7.70 9.69
CA TRP A 80 9.08 6.38 10.29
C TRP A 80 9.44 6.27 11.77
N SER A 81 10.59 6.81 12.18
CA SER A 81 11.03 6.77 13.58
C SER A 81 10.08 7.56 14.50
N TYR A 82 9.67 8.76 14.10
CA TYR A 82 8.73 9.57 14.89
C TYR A 82 7.35 8.95 14.95
N ALA A 83 6.89 8.34 13.85
CA ALA A 83 5.63 7.58 13.86
C ALA A 83 5.69 6.42 14.85
N LYS A 84 6.79 5.65 14.83
CA LYS A 84 7.00 4.52 15.76
C LYS A 84 6.94 4.97 17.21
N ASP A 85 7.59 6.08 17.57
CA ASP A 85 7.64 6.55 18.95
C ASP A 85 6.26 6.97 19.49
N ASP A 86 5.43 7.60 18.67
CA ASP A 86 4.04 7.89 19.04
C ASP A 86 3.20 6.61 19.16
N LEU A 87 3.43 5.60 18.30
CA LEU A 87 2.73 4.31 18.33
C LEU A 87 3.14 3.43 19.52
N ASP A 88 4.41 3.47 19.92
CA ASP A 88 4.87 2.79 21.13
C ASP A 88 4.17 3.35 22.37
N LYS A 89 3.97 4.67 22.43
CA LYS A 89 3.20 5.30 23.51
C LYS A 89 1.72 4.92 23.46
N VAL A 90 1.13 4.82 22.27
CA VAL A 90 -0.25 4.31 22.11
C VAL A 90 -0.39 2.92 22.70
N LEU A 91 0.55 2.01 22.38
CA LEU A 91 0.51 0.63 22.84
C LEU A 91 0.97 0.43 24.28
N PHE A 92 1.73 1.39 24.82
CA PHE A 92 1.99 1.46 26.26
C PHE A 92 0.72 1.82 27.04
N LEU A 93 -0.06 2.79 26.56
CA LEU A 93 -1.30 3.23 27.20
C LEU A 93 -2.45 2.23 26.99
N ASN A 94 -2.51 1.60 25.82
CA ASN A 94 -3.48 0.57 25.49
C ASN A 94 -2.84 -0.46 24.55
N ASN A 95 -2.35 -1.56 25.13
CA ASN A 95 -1.68 -2.65 24.42
C ASN A 95 -2.58 -3.44 23.45
N THR A 96 -3.91 -3.29 23.54
CA THR A 96 -4.88 -3.92 22.64
C THR A 96 -5.44 -2.96 21.58
N ASN A 97 -4.83 -1.79 21.42
CA ASN A 97 -5.28 -0.83 20.41
C ASN A 97 -5.03 -1.35 18.99
N ILE A 98 -6.10 -1.79 18.31
CA ILE A 98 -6.06 -2.38 16.96
C ILE A 98 -5.36 -1.44 15.96
N ALA A 99 -5.67 -0.14 15.97
CA ALA A 99 -5.06 0.82 15.05
C ALA A 99 -3.57 1.04 15.36
N GLY A 100 -3.21 1.07 16.65
CA GLY A 100 -1.83 1.15 17.11
C GLY A 100 -1.00 -0.06 16.66
N LEU A 101 -1.54 -1.27 16.83
CA LEU A 101 -0.90 -2.51 16.36
C LEU A 101 -0.73 -2.50 14.84
N PHE A 102 -1.78 -2.16 14.10
CA PHE A 102 -1.74 -2.13 12.64
C PHE A 102 -0.71 -1.11 12.11
N TYR A 103 -0.76 0.14 12.58
CA TYR A 103 0.17 1.16 12.11
C TYR A 103 1.60 0.90 12.58
N ARG A 104 1.80 0.34 13.78
CA ARG A 104 3.15 -0.01 14.24
C ARG A 104 3.74 -1.16 13.44
N ALA A 105 2.92 -2.14 13.06
CA ALA A 105 3.33 -3.21 12.15
C ALA A 105 3.83 -2.64 10.81
N PHE A 106 3.04 -1.76 10.19
CA PHE A 106 3.41 -1.08 8.95
C PHE A 106 4.69 -0.23 9.09
N VAL A 107 4.82 0.53 10.17
CA VAL A 107 6.02 1.35 10.41
C VAL A 107 7.25 0.48 10.67
N ASN A 108 7.10 -0.62 11.40
CA ASN A 108 8.19 -1.58 11.61
C ASN A 108 8.63 -2.24 10.30
N GLU A 109 7.70 -2.55 9.39
CA GLU A 109 8.04 -3.03 8.03
C GLU A 109 8.91 -2.02 7.28
N LYS A 110 8.54 -0.73 7.32
CA LYS A 110 9.31 0.36 6.69
C LYS A 110 10.69 0.57 7.30
N LEU A 111 10.83 0.27 8.59
CA LEU A 111 12.10 0.29 9.31
C LEU A 111 12.90 -1.02 9.18
N LEU A 112 12.45 -1.98 8.35
CA LEU A 112 13.06 -3.31 8.18
C LEU A 112 13.08 -4.16 9.47
N ARG A 113 12.19 -3.84 10.42
CA ARG A 113 12.03 -4.52 11.71
C ARG A 113 10.98 -5.62 11.60
N TYR A 114 11.21 -6.59 10.71
CA TYR A 114 10.19 -7.57 10.31
C TYR A 114 9.65 -8.42 11.46
N ASN A 115 10.49 -8.86 12.39
CA ASN A 115 10.03 -9.60 13.58
C ASN A 115 9.03 -8.81 14.44
N PHE A 116 9.27 -7.51 14.63
CA PHE A 116 8.35 -6.65 15.39
C PHE A 116 7.06 -6.40 14.62
N ALA A 117 7.15 -6.21 13.29
CA ALA A 117 5.98 -6.05 12.44
C ALA A 117 5.07 -7.30 12.47
N ARG A 118 5.69 -8.48 12.39
CA ARG A 118 5.02 -9.77 12.44
C ARG A 118 4.26 -9.95 13.75
N LEU A 119 4.91 -9.67 14.87
CA LEU A 119 4.30 -9.76 16.19
C LEU A 119 3.10 -8.82 16.33
N ASP A 120 3.20 -7.59 15.82
CA ASP A 120 2.10 -6.62 15.86
C ASP A 120 0.89 -7.08 15.02
N TYR A 121 1.11 -7.62 13.81
CA TYR A 121 0.03 -8.21 13.01
C TYR A 121 -0.58 -9.45 13.67
N GLN A 122 0.23 -10.34 14.23
CA GLN A 122 -0.25 -11.53 14.92
C GLN A 122 -1.09 -11.16 16.15
N ASN A 123 -0.63 -10.21 16.96
CA ASN A 123 -1.39 -9.71 18.11
C ASN A 123 -2.73 -9.09 17.67
N LEU A 124 -2.74 -8.34 16.56
CA LEU A 124 -3.98 -7.82 15.99
C LEU A 124 -4.93 -8.95 15.58
N LEU A 125 -4.41 -10.00 14.93
CA LEU A 125 -5.22 -11.15 14.51
C LEU A 125 -5.71 -12.00 15.68
N VAL A 126 -5.03 -12.01 16.82
CA VAL A 126 -5.59 -12.59 18.07
C VAL A 126 -6.84 -11.83 18.50
N LEU A 127 -6.84 -10.49 18.38
CA LEU A 127 -7.98 -9.64 18.76
C LEU A 127 -9.10 -9.65 17.70
N VAL A 128 -8.73 -9.72 16.43
CA VAL A 128 -9.66 -9.71 15.28
C VAL A 128 -9.19 -10.72 14.22
N PRO A 129 -9.54 -12.02 14.36
CA PRO A 129 -9.01 -13.10 13.50
C PRO A 129 -9.28 -12.93 12.00
N GLY A 130 -10.43 -12.36 11.64
CA GLY A 130 -10.83 -12.07 10.26
C GLY A 130 -10.50 -10.65 9.81
N ASN A 131 -9.49 -9.99 10.38
CA ASN A 131 -9.12 -8.66 9.90
C ASN A 131 -8.37 -8.76 8.56
N PHE A 132 -9.07 -8.45 7.46
CA PHE A 132 -8.53 -8.49 6.11
C PHE A 132 -7.17 -7.77 5.98
N GLN A 133 -7.06 -6.55 6.50
CA GLN A 133 -5.86 -5.73 6.36
C GLN A 133 -4.66 -6.33 7.10
N ALA A 134 -4.86 -6.89 8.28
CA ALA A 134 -3.80 -7.53 9.05
C ALA A 134 -3.37 -8.89 8.45
N GLN A 135 -4.32 -9.68 7.94
CA GLN A 135 -4.02 -10.92 7.22
C GLN A 135 -3.20 -10.63 5.96
N LEU A 136 -3.64 -9.65 5.15
CA LEU A 136 -2.91 -9.20 3.96
C LEU A 136 -1.53 -8.65 4.31
N GLY A 137 -1.44 -7.77 5.31
CA GLY A 137 -0.19 -7.19 5.78
C GLY A 137 0.81 -8.25 6.27
N LEU A 138 0.34 -9.27 6.98
CA LEU A 138 1.17 -10.39 7.44
C LEU A 138 1.68 -11.24 6.27
N ALA A 139 0.83 -11.55 5.28
CA ALA A 139 1.23 -12.32 4.10
C ALA A 139 2.29 -11.58 3.27
N LEU A 140 2.09 -10.28 3.03
CA LEU A 140 3.06 -9.45 2.31
C LEU A 140 4.37 -9.26 3.09
N LEU A 141 4.29 -9.13 4.42
CA LEU A 141 5.48 -9.10 5.28
C LEU A 141 6.25 -10.42 5.23
N ASN A 142 5.55 -11.56 5.24
CA ASN A 142 6.16 -12.88 5.08
C ASN A 142 6.94 -12.98 3.76
N GLU A 143 6.36 -12.52 2.65
CA GLU A 143 7.03 -12.50 1.35
C GLU A 143 8.33 -11.68 1.41
N LYS A 144 8.26 -10.45 1.96
CA LYS A 144 9.42 -9.56 2.09
C LYS A 144 10.51 -10.12 2.99
N ASP A 145 10.12 -10.79 4.05
CA ASP A 145 11.01 -11.46 5.01
C ASP A 145 11.37 -12.90 4.56
N LYS A 146 11.07 -13.27 3.31
CA LYS A 146 11.41 -14.55 2.68
C LYS A 146 10.82 -15.81 3.32
N HIS A 147 9.77 -15.64 4.12
CA HIS A 147 8.94 -16.73 4.67
C HIS A 147 7.88 -17.13 3.65
N TYR A 148 8.33 -17.68 2.52
CA TYR A 148 7.49 -17.83 1.33
C TYR A 148 6.31 -18.81 1.54
N THR A 149 6.50 -19.87 2.33
CA THR A 149 5.44 -20.84 2.61
C THR A 149 4.31 -20.15 3.37
N GLU A 150 4.64 -19.46 4.45
CA GLU A 150 3.68 -18.73 5.29
C GLU A 150 3.04 -17.56 4.54
N ALA A 151 3.76 -16.95 3.59
CA ALA A 151 3.22 -15.91 2.71
C ALA A 151 2.11 -16.49 1.81
N TYR A 152 2.40 -17.60 1.12
CA TYR A 152 1.46 -18.24 0.19
C TYR A 152 0.26 -18.85 0.91
N ASP A 153 0.48 -19.52 2.03
CA ASP A 153 -0.61 -20.06 2.85
C ASP A 153 -1.51 -18.92 3.34
N GLY A 154 -0.91 -17.82 3.82
CA GLY A 154 -1.63 -16.64 4.27
C GLY A 154 -2.49 -16.00 3.17
N ILE A 155 -1.93 -15.78 1.98
CA ILE A 155 -2.66 -15.13 0.88
C ILE A 155 -3.72 -16.04 0.26
N ASN A 156 -3.48 -17.35 0.19
CA ASN A 156 -4.48 -18.31 -0.28
C ASN A 156 -5.68 -18.38 0.68
N ASN A 157 -5.41 -18.50 1.99
CA ASN A 157 -6.46 -18.46 3.02
C ASN A 157 -7.24 -17.13 2.98
N LEU A 158 -6.58 -16.01 2.67
CA LEU A 158 -7.24 -14.71 2.51
C LEU A 158 -8.19 -14.71 1.31
N ILE A 159 -7.76 -15.25 0.16
CA ILE A 159 -8.59 -15.35 -1.03
C ILE A 159 -9.79 -16.28 -0.81
N GLU A 160 -9.60 -17.39 -0.08
CA GLU A 160 -10.71 -18.29 0.27
C GLU A 160 -11.75 -17.60 1.16
N GLN A 161 -11.32 -16.76 2.11
CA GLN A 161 -12.21 -15.97 2.95
C GLN A 161 -12.91 -14.83 2.19
N TYR A 162 -12.23 -14.25 1.20
CA TYR A 162 -12.69 -13.08 0.45
C TYR A 162 -12.56 -13.29 -1.08
N PRO A 163 -13.37 -14.19 -1.66
CA PRO A 163 -13.23 -14.59 -3.08
C PRO A 163 -13.57 -13.48 -4.08
N ASP A 164 -14.20 -12.39 -3.63
CA ASP A 164 -14.54 -11.23 -4.45
C ASP A 164 -13.57 -10.05 -4.24
N SER A 165 -12.47 -10.27 -3.51
CA SER A 165 -11.49 -9.21 -3.23
C SER A 165 -10.48 -9.06 -4.36
N ALA A 166 -10.69 -8.05 -5.22
CA ALA A 166 -9.72 -7.67 -6.26
C ALA A 166 -8.31 -7.43 -5.69
N MET A 167 -8.24 -6.83 -4.51
CA MET A 167 -6.98 -6.53 -3.82
C MET A 167 -6.22 -7.80 -3.41
N ALA A 168 -6.91 -8.85 -2.96
CA ALA A 168 -6.26 -10.10 -2.56
C ALA A 168 -5.63 -10.82 -3.76
N TYR A 169 -6.35 -10.90 -4.89
CA TYR A 169 -5.81 -11.44 -6.14
C TYR A 169 -4.62 -10.62 -6.66
N ALA A 170 -4.74 -9.28 -6.67
CA ALA A 170 -3.63 -8.43 -7.11
C ALA A 170 -2.38 -8.58 -6.21
N ALA A 171 -2.58 -8.77 -4.90
CA ALA A 171 -1.48 -9.02 -3.97
C ALA A 171 -0.79 -10.36 -4.25
N ARG A 172 -1.54 -11.45 -4.43
CA ARG A 172 -0.97 -12.75 -4.79
C ARG A 172 -0.26 -12.69 -6.15
N GLY A 173 -0.88 -12.08 -7.17
CA GLY A 173 -0.22 -11.88 -8.46
C GLY A 173 1.06 -11.03 -8.37
N GLY A 174 1.14 -10.08 -7.43
CA GLY A 174 2.37 -9.38 -7.09
C GLY A 174 3.47 -10.29 -6.55
N MET A 175 3.13 -11.17 -5.59
CA MET A 175 4.05 -12.16 -5.01
C MET A 175 4.53 -13.17 -6.07
N GLU A 176 3.62 -13.67 -6.91
CA GLU A 176 3.93 -14.60 -8.01
C GLU A 176 4.88 -13.96 -9.03
N LYS A 177 4.65 -12.69 -9.37
CA LYS A 177 5.52 -11.91 -10.24
C LYS A 177 6.94 -11.81 -9.68
N GLU A 178 7.10 -11.46 -8.40
CA GLU A 178 8.42 -11.36 -7.76
C GLU A 178 9.19 -12.68 -7.77
N ARG A 179 8.45 -13.80 -7.73
CA ARG A 179 9.00 -15.16 -7.83
C ARG A 179 9.17 -15.66 -9.27
N GLY A 180 8.88 -14.84 -10.28
CA GLY A 180 9.01 -15.17 -11.70
C GLY A 180 7.92 -16.11 -12.24
N GLN A 181 6.83 -16.32 -11.49
CA GLN A 181 5.68 -17.13 -11.89
C GLN A 181 4.72 -16.29 -12.73
N LEU A 182 5.21 -15.84 -13.89
CA LEU A 182 4.58 -14.76 -14.66
C LEU A 182 3.19 -15.12 -15.20
N GLU A 183 2.97 -16.38 -15.57
CA GLU A 183 1.68 -16.86 -16.06
C GLU A 183 0.61 -16.90 -14.96
N LEU A 184 0.97 -17.34 -13.75
CA LEU A 184 0.08 -17.32 -12.59
C LEU A 184 -0.27 -15.88 -12.23
N ALA A 185 0.75 -15.01 -12.18
CA ALA A 185 0.55 -13.61 -11.90
C ALA A 185 -0.41 -12.96 -12.91
N GLU A 186 -0.29 -13.28 -14.20
CA GLU A 186 -1.19 -12.74 -15.23
C GLU A 186 -2.63 -13.18 -15.02
N TYR A 187 -2.86 -14.44 -14.63
CA TYR A 187 -4.18 -14.94 -14.28
C TYR A 187 -4.80 -14.17 -13.11
N ASP A 188 -4.04 -13.98 -12.03
CA ASP A 188 -4.49 -13.28 -10.83
C ASP A 188 -4.77 -11.80 -11.08
N TYR A 189 -3.91 -11.10 -11.83
CA TYR A 189 -4.19 -9.72 -12.22
C TYR A 189 -5.40 -9.62 -13.16
N ALA A 190 -5.63 -10.60 -14.05
CA ALA A 190 -6.82 -10.62 -14.88
C ALA A 190 -8.09 -10.78 -14.02
N LYS A 191 -8.05 -11.65 -12.99
CA LYS A 191 -9.13 -11.81 -12.02
C LYS A 191 -9.36 -10.52 -11.22
N ALA A 192 -8.30 -9.88 -10.73
CA ALA A 192 -8.39 -8.60 -10.03
C ALA A 192 -9.05 -7.50 -10.90
N ILE A 193 -8.65 -7.38 -12.17
CA ILE A 193 -9.25 -6.43 -13.12
C ILE A 193 -10.72 -6.74 -13.38
N SER A 194 -11.13 -8.02 -13.42
CA SER A 194 -12.54 -8.38 -13.60
C SER A 194 -13.43 -8.02 -12.39
N LEU A 195 -12.83 -7.95 -11.19
CA LEU A 195 -13.52 -7.58 -9.95
C LEU A 195 -13.52 -6.05 -9.73
N ASP A 196 -12.51 -5.35 -10.23
CA ASP A 196 -12.37 -3.90 -10.18
C ASP A 196 -11.78 -3.35 -11.49
N GLU A 197 -12.66 -3.03 -12.44
CA GLU A 197 -12.28 -2.63 -13.80
C GLU A 197 -11.71 -1.20 -13.92
N ASP A 198 -11.99 -0.38 -12.92
CA ASP A 198 -11.64 1.05 -12.87
C ASP A 198 -10.28 1.27 -12.22
N ASN A 199 -9.78 0.29 -11.46
CA ASN A 199 -8.44 0.33 -10.92
C ASN A 199 -7.37 0.22 -12.02
N THR A 200 -6.82 1.37 -12.40
CA THR A 200 -5.79 1.47 -13.44
C THR A 200 -4.47 0.80 -13.03
N ASP A 201 -4.19 0.64 -11.74
CA ASP A 201 -2.92 0.08 -11.27
C ASP A 201 -2.85 -1.44 -11.53
N TYR A 202 -3.96 -2.17 -11.41
CA TYR A 202 -4.02 -3.59 -11.78
C TYR A 202 -3.74 -3.79 -13.28
N ARG A 203 -4.29 -2.92 -14.13
CA ARG A 203 -4.01 -2.95 -15.58
C ARG A 203 -2.56 -2.63 -15.88
N ILE A 204 -1.97 -1.63 -15.22
CA ILE A 204 -0.56 -1.28 -15.38
C ILE A 204 0.34 -2.45 -14.99
N ASN A 205 0.07 -3.10 -13.85
CA ASN A 205 0.83 -4.28 -13.41
C ASN A 205 0.69 -5.45 -14.39
N ARG A 206 -0.50 -5.68 -14.94
CA ARG A 206 -0.71 -6.70 -15.98
C ARG A 206 0.01 -6.38 -17.28
N ILE A 207 0.04 -5.12 -17.72
CA ILE A 207 0.81 -4.69 -18.91
C ILE A 207 2.28 -5.04 -18.74
N ASP A 208 2.84 -4.80 -17.55
CA ASP A 208 4.22 -5.15 -17.24
C ASP A 208 4.46 -6.66 -17.37
N LEU A 209 3.55 -7.49 -16.84
CA LEU A 209 3.58 -8.95 -16.99
C LEU A 209 3.52 -9.38 -18.46
N LEU A 210 2.62 -8.81 -19.26
CA LEU A 210 2.49 -9.11 -20.68
C LEU A 210 3.77 -8.78 -21.46
N ILE A 211 4.47 -7.71 -21.09
CA ILE A 211 5.77 -7.36 -21.67
C ILE A 211 6.82 -8.43 -21.31
N MET A 212 6.87 -8.86 -20.05
CA MET A 212 7.82 -9.88 -19.59
C MET A 212 7.55 -11.25 -20.24
N LEU A 213 6.27 -11.62 -20.42
CA LEU A 213 5.81 -12.79 -21.15
C LEU A 213 5.98 -12.69 -22.68
N ASN A 214 6.53 -11.59 -23.20
CA ASN A 214 6.68 -11.30 -24.63
C ASN A 214 5.35 -11.27 -25.41
N ARG A 215 4.21 -11.09 -24.72
CA ARG A 215 2.87 -10.93 -25.30
C ARG A 215 2.63 -9.48 -25.73
N LYS A 216 3.47 -8.99 -26.64
CA LYS A 216 3.54 -7.56 -27.03
C LYS A 216 2.21 -7.02 -27.55
N LEU A 217 1.47 -7.80 -28.35
CA LEU A 217 0.20 -7.37 -28.95
C LEU A 217 -0.86 -7.10 -27.88
N ASP A 218 -0.95 -7.96 -26.86
CA ASP A 218 -1.89 -7.80 -25.75
C ASP A 218 -1.53 -6.57 -24.91
N ALA A 219 -0.24 -6.38 -24.60
CA ALA A 219 0.25 -5.20 -23.89
C ALA A 219 -0.08 -3.89 -24.64
N TYR A 220 0.09 -3.85 -25.97
CA TYR A 220 -0.29 -2.69 -26.80
C TYR A 220 -1.79 -2.38 -26.76
N ARG A 221 -2.65 -3.40 -26.70
CA ARG A 221 -4.11 -3.21 -26.63
C ARG A 221 -4.51 -2.57 -25.30
N GLU A 222 -4.00 -3.09 -24.19
CA GLU A 222 -4.27 -2.55 -22.84
C GLU A 222 -3.75 -1.12 -22.69
N LEU A 223 -2.55 -0.81 -23.18
CA LEU A 223 -2.01 0.56 -23.16
C LEU A 223 -2.89 1.55 -23.92
N LYS A 224 -3.40 1.16 -25.11
CA LYS A 224 -4.34 1.99 -25.87
C LYS A 224 -5.67 2.17 -25.13
N ALA A 225 -6.15 1.14 -24.44
CA ALA A 225 -7.36 1.24 -23.63
C ALA A 225 -7.19 2.24 -22.47
N LEU A 226 -6.06 2.21 -21.76
CA LEU A 226 -5.73 3.18 -20.71
C LEU A 226 -5.63 4.61 -21.24
N GLN A 227 -4.99 4.80 -22.39
CA GLN A 227 -4.91 6.12 -23.03
C GLN A 227 -6.30 6.68 -23.38
N LYS A 228 -7.21 5.82 -23.89
CA LYS A 228 -8.61 6.21 -24.16
C LYS A 228 -9.38 6.55 -22.88
N LYS A 229 -9.07 5.91 -21.75
CA LYS A 229 -9.61 6.25 -20.42
C LYS A 229 -9.02 7.53 -19.82
N GLY A 230 -8.13 8.24 -20.54
CA GLY A 230 -7.58 9.52 -20.11
C GLY A 230 -6.31 9.42 -19.26
N VAL A 231 -5.68 8.24 -19.16
CA VAL A 231 -4.38 8.12 -18.49
C VAL A 231 -3.32 8.91 -19.27
N ALA A 232 -2.60 9.79 -18.56
CA ALA A 232 -1.60 10.67 -19.15
C ALA A 232 -0.56 9.89 -19.97
N PRO A 233 -0.27 10.27 -21.23
CA PRO A 233 0.69 9.57 -22.08
C PRO A 233 2.08 9.41 -21.46
N GLY A 234 2.53 10.38 -20.64
CA GLY A 234 3.80 10.30 -19.92
C GLY A 234 3.90 9.08 -19.00
N ARG A 235 2.82 8.74 -18.28
CA ARG A 235 2.75 7.55 -17.41
C ARG A 235 2.86 6.24 -18.20
N LEU A 236 2.53 6.27 -19.49
CA LEU A 236 2.54 5.10 -20.39
C LEU A 236 3.82 5.00 -21.24
N GLN A 237 4.64 6.05 -21.26
CA GLN A 237 5.75 6.20 -22.20
C GLN A 237 6.81 5.11 -22.05
N ASP A 238 7.14 4.73 -20.81
CA ASP A 238 8.14 3.69 -20.57
C ASP A 238 7.70 2.32 -21.11
N PHE A 239 6.43 1.96 -20.95
CA PHE A 239 5.89 0.72 -21.50
C PHE A 239 6.00 0.68 -23.03
N TYR A 240 5.64 1.78 -23.70
CA TYR A 240 5.82 1.90 -25.16
C TYR A 240 7.29 1.78 -25.58
N ARG A 241 8.22 2.34 -24.80
CA ARG A 241 9.67 2.25 -25.04
C ARG A 241 10.15 0.80 -24.93
N ARG A 242 9.75 0.08 -23.89
CA ARG A 242 10.10 -1.33 -23.65
C ARG A 242 9.58 -2.25 -24.75
N LEU A 243 8.38 -1.99 -25.26
CA LEU A 243 7.80 -2.77 -26.37
C LEU A 243 8.56 -2.62 -27.70
N ARG A 244 9.13 -1.43 -27.98
CA ARG A 244 9.88 -1.12 -29.22
C ARG A 244 11.28 -1.71 -29.26
N ARG A 245 11.89 -2.05 -28.12
CA ARG A 245 13.20 -2.71 -28.10
C ARG A 245 13.09 -4.09 -28.78
N LYS A 246 13.88 -4.31 -29.84
CA LYS A 246 14.13 -5.64 -30.40
C LYS A 246 15.08 -6.36 -29.43
N LYS A 247 14.74 -7.59 -29.05
CA LYS A 247 15.71 -8.51 -28.43
C LYS A 247 16.75 -8.87 -29.47
#